data_AF-A0A7W7LCY1-F1
#
_entry.id   AF-A0A7W7LCY1-F1
#
_cell.length_a   1.000
_cell.length_b   1.000
_cell.length_c   1.000
_cell.angle_alpha   90.00
_cell.angle_beta   90.00
_cell.angle_gamma   90.00
#
_symmetry.space_group_name_H-M   'P 1'
#
loop_
_entity.id
_entity.type
_entity.pdbx_description
1 polymer ?
#
loop_
_entity_poly.entity_id
_entity_poly.type
_entity_poly.pdbx_seq_one_letter_code
_entity_poly.pdbx_strand_id
1 'polypeptide(L)'
;MDLARERGCRRARHDRPTGHGHELDGRHITDVPGLYLALGEAVNGPGGYFGGCLDALTDCLRGTFGYTAPATLLRRDAATAREHLPRVLTPDGRPYDLIAEVLDVLAKGGMQVTLA
;
A
#
# COMPACT_ATOMS: atom_id res chain seq x y z
N MET A 1 25.41 -11.23 9.92
CA MET A 1 24.81 -9.89 10.05
C MET A 1 25.11 -9.16 8.76
N ASP A 2 24.32 -9.40 7.73
CA ASP A 2 24.64 -8.94 6.38
C ASP A 2 23.34 -8.80 5.57
N LEU A 3 23.36 -7.89 4.60
CA LEU A 3 22.34 -7.63 3.58
C LEU A 3 21.26 -6.57 3.87
N ALA A 4 21.68 -5.36 4.26
CA ALA A 4 20.97 -4.15 3.84
C ALA A 4 21.26 -3.89 2.34
N ARG A 5 20.79 -4.79 1.47
CA ARG A 5 20.98 -4.68 0.02
C ARG A 5 20.00 -3.67 -0.56
N GLU A 6 20.51 -2.50 -0.87
CA GLU A 6 20.40 -1.91 -2.21
C GLU A 6 19.04 -2.14 -2.92
N ARG A 7 17.95 -1.64 -2.35
CA ARG A 7 16.65 -1.57 -3.03
C ARG A 7 16.42 -0.14 -3.54
N GLY A 8 17.16 0.23 -4.59
CA GLY A 8 16.76 1.37 -5.41
C GLY A 8 15.35 1.10 -5.97
N CYS A 9 14.45 2.09 -5.86
CA CYS A 9 13.04 1.99 -6.24
C CYS A 9 12.89 1.42 -7.66
N ARG A 10 12.54 0.15 -7.77
CA ARG A 10 12.30 -0.49 -9.07
C ARG A 10 10.89 -0.08 -9.51
N ARG A 11 10.79 0.96 -10.34
CA ARG A 11 9.52 1.31 -11.01
C ARG A 11 9.09 0.12 -11.85
N ALA A 12 7.79 -0.21 -11.86
CA ALA A 12 7.28 -1.16 -12.85
C ALA A 12 7.58 -0.60 -14.25
N ARG A 13 8.03 -1.50 -15.14
CA ARG A 13 8.46 -1.13 -16.50
C ARG A 13 7.28 -0.69 -17.37
N HIS A 14 6.05 -1.06 -17.02
CA HIS A 14 4.80 -0.68 -17.67
C HIS A 14 3.63 -0.77 -16.68
N ASP A 15 2.60 0.04 -16.90
CA ASP A 15 1.34 -0.06 -16.18
C ASP A 15 0.65 -1.39 -16.47
N ARG A 16 0.05 -2.01 -15.44
CA ARG A 16 -0.78 -3.19 -15.62
C ARG A 16 -2.09 -2.81 -16.33
N PRO A 17 -2.70 -3.74 -17.10
CA PRO A 17 -3.98 -3.49 -17.73
C PRO A 17 -5.07 -3.15 -16.70
N THR A 18 -6.06 -2.37 -17.12
CA THR A 18 -7.25 -2.07 -16.32
C THR A 18 -7.93 -3.34 -15.81
N GLY A 19 -8.48 -3.29 -14.60
CA GLY A 19 -9.18 -4.41 -13.96
C GLY A 19 -8.25 -5.47 -13.38
N HIS A 20 -6.95 -5.21 -13.32
CA HIS A 20 -5.99 -6.14 -12.74
C HIS A 20 -6.21 -6.34 -11.23
N GLY A 21 -6.14 -7.60 -10.79
CA GLY A 21 -6.18 -7.95 -9.37
C GLY A 21 -4.78 -7.91 -8.76
N HIS A 22 -4.61 -7.09 -7.73
CA HIS A 22 -3.41 -7.01 -6.91
C HIS A 22 -3.63 -7.73 -5.60
N GLU A 23 -2.53 -8.16 -4.98
CA GLU A 23 -2.59 -8.96 -3.76
C GLU A 23 -1.64 -8.40 -2.71
N LEU A 24 -2.19 -8.08 -1.55
CA LEU A 24 -1.48 -7.50 -0.42
C LEU A 24 -1.37 -8.54 0.69
N ASP A 25 -0.14 -8.90 1.04
CA ASP A 25 0.14 -9.76 2.18
C ASP A 25 0.13 -8.93 3.48
N GLY A 26 -0.90 -9.10 4.30
CA GLY A 26 -1.08 -8.35 5.54
C GLY A 26 -0.17 -8.78 6.69
N ARG A 27 0.51 -9.94 6.59
CA ARG A 27 1.32 -10.49 7.69
C ARG A 27 2.55 -9.66 8.00
N HIS A 28 3.03 -8.91 7.00
CA HIS A 28 4.24 -8.09 7.11
C HIS A 28 3.93 -6.61 7.41
N ILE A 29 2.65 -6.26 7.58
CA ILE A 29 2.22 -4.90 7.91
C ILE A 29 2.23 -4.74 9.43
N THR A 30 3.43 -4.55 9.98
CA THR A 30 3.64 -4.37 11.44
C THR A 30 3.84 -2.92 11.85
N ASP A 31 4.07 -2.04 10.89
CA ASP A 31 4.40 -0.63 11.09
C ASP A 31 4.12 0.17 9.80
N VAL A 32 4.23 1.50 9.91
CA VAL A 32 3.94 2.43 8.82
C VAL A 32 4.84 2.18 7.60
N PRO A 33 6.18 2.07 7.72
CA PRO A 33 7.04 1.65 6.61
C PRO A 33 6.62 0.30 6.00
N GLY A 34 6.34 -0.70 6.84
CA GLY A 34 5.89 -2.03 6.39
C GLY A 34 4.63 -1.99 5.52
N LEU A 35 3.67 -1.11 5.85
CA LEU A 35 2.47 -0.89 5.04
C LEU A 35 2.79 -0.43 3.62
N TYR A 36 3.62 0.61 3.47
CA TYR A 36 3.95 1.17 2.17
C TYR A 36 4.83 0.23 1.35
N LEU A 37 5.73 -0.52 1.99
CA LEU A 37 6.51 -1.57 1.34
C LEU A 37 5.61 -2.68 0.80
N ALA A 38 4.66 -3.18 1.61
CA ALA A 38 3.74 -4.22 1.18
C ALA A 38 2.87 -3.76 0.00
N LEU A 39 2.41 -2.50 -0.02
CA LEU A 39 1.69 -1.91 -1.15
C LEU A 39 2.54 -1.86 -2.41
N GLY A 40 3.79 -1.40 -2.28
CA GLY A 40 4.76 -1.38 -3.38
C GLY A 40 5.00 -2.76 -3.97
N GLU A 41 5.13 -3.78 -3.11
CA GLU A 41 5.32 -5.16 -3.54
C GLU A 41 4.08 -5.75 -4.21
N ALA A 42 2.88 -5.44 -3.71
CA ALA A 42 1.61 -5.86 -4.29
C ALA A 42 1.38 -5.32 -5.70
N VAL A 43 1.71 -4.04 -5.93
CA VAL A 43 1.47 -3.38 -7.22
C VAL A 43 2.58 -3.67 -8.21
N ASN A 44 3.83 -3.53 -7.77
CA ASN A 44 5.01 -3.48 -8.65
C ASN A 44 5.95 -4.68 -8.52
N GLY A 45 5.59 -5.68 -7.71
CA GLY A 45 6.39 -6.88 -7.47
C GLY A 45 7.49 -6.66 -6.43
N PRO A 46 8.33 -7.67 -6.14
CA PRO A 46 9.29 -7.64 -5.04
C PRO A 46 10.20 -6.39 -5.04
N GLY A 47 10.25 -5.68 -3.91
CA GLY A 47 10.96 -4.39 -3.79
C GLY A 47 10.36 -3.23 -4.61
N GLY A 48 9.13 -3.38 -5.09
CA GLY A 48 8.41 -2.35 -5.84
C GLY A 48 8.06 -1.14 -4.97
N TYR A 49 7.91 0.02 -5.61
CA TYR A 49 7.51 1.26 -4.95
C TYR A 49 6.11 1.66 -5.38
N PHE A 50 5.25 2.02 -4.43
CA PHE A 50 3.91 2.56 -4.71
C PHE A 50 3.51 3.58 -3.64
N GLY A 51 4.36 4.59 -3.44
CA GLY A 51 4.21 5.62 -2.41
C GLY A 51 4.88 5.27 -1.09
N GLY A 52 5.43 6.27 -0.39
CA GLY A 52 5.97 6.16 0.98
C GLY A 52 5.21 6.99 2.02
N CYS A 53 4.15 7.67 1.59
CA CYS A 53 3.24 8.50 2.38
C CYS A 53 1.91 8.67 1.61
N LEU A 54 0.89 9.25 2.23
CA LEU A 54 -0.44 9.46 1.60
C LEU A 54 -0.37 10.31 0.32
N ASP A 55 0.48 11.34 0.31
CA ASP A 55 0.64 12.23 -0.85
C ASP A 55 1.30 11.50 -2.04
N ALA A 56 2.41 10.79 -1.76
CA ALA A 56 3.09 9.97 -2.77
C ALA A 56 2.22 8.81 -3.27
N LEU A 57 1.38 8.23 -2.41
CA LEU A 57 0.39 7.23 -2.82
C LEU A 57 -0.66 7.82 -3.77
N THR A 58 -1.15 9.02 -3.45
CA THR A 58 -2.09 9.75 -4.30
C THR A 58 -1.50 10.05 -5.68
N ASP A 59 -0.22 10.41 -5.75
CA ASP A 59 0.48 10.60 -7.03
C ASP A 59 0.58 9.29 -7.83
N CYS A 60 0.97 8.18 -7.17
CA CYS A 60 1.07 6.87 -7.81
C CYS A 60 -0.27 6.38 -8.39
N LEU A 61 -1.39 6.73 -7.75
CA LEU A 61 -2.74 6.36 -8.19
C LEU A 61 -3.21 7.13 -9.44
N ARG A 62 -2.54 8.22 -9.84
CA ARG A 62 -2.87 8.96 -11.07
C ARG A 62 -2.40 8.25 -12.36
N GLY A 63 -1.72 7.12 -12.23
CA GLY A 63 -1.20 6.30 -13.33
C GLY A 63 0.27 6.56 -13.64
N THR A 64 0.88 5.75 -14.51
CA THR A 64 2.33 5.74 -14.86
C THR A 64 3.27 5.11 -13.81
N PHE A 65 2.71 4.53 -12.75
CA PHE A 65 3.45 3.90 -11.65
C PHE A 65 3.13 2.40 -11.50
N GLY A 66 2.75 1.72 -12.57
CA GLY A 66 2.38 0.30 -12.54
C GLY A 66 0.90 0.05 -12.29
N TYR A 67 0.10 1.11 -12.24
CA TYR A 67 -1.33 1.10 -11.92
C TYR A 67 -2.13 1.79 -13.02
N THR A 68 -3.23 1.14 -13.43
CA THR A 68 -4.25 1.71 -14.30
C THR A 68 -5.61 1.53 -13.64
N ALA A 69 -6.32 2.62 -13.39
CA ALA A 69 -7.67 2.57 -12.82
C ALA A 69 -8.71 2.08 -13.85
N PRO A 70 -9.80 1.43 -13.40
CA PRO A 70 -10.00 0.80 -12.08
C PRO A 70 -9.17 -0.47 -11.87
N ALA A 71 -8.88 -0.82 -10.62
CA ALA A 71 -8.29 -2.11 -10.23
C ALA A 71 -8.80 -2.60 -8.88
N THR A 72 -8.47 -3.84 -8.51
CA THR A 72 -8.84 -4.44 -7.22
C THR A 72 -7.58 -4.82 -6.43
N LEU A 73 -7.58 -4.64 -5.12
CA LEU A 73 -6.54 -5.07 -4.20
C LEU A 73 -7.11 -6.02 -3.15
N LEU A 74 -6.75 -7.29 -3.25
CA LEU A 74 -7.11 -8.32 -2.27
C LEU A 74 -6.13 -8.29 -1.10
N ARG A 75 -6.61 -7.92 0.09
CA ARG A 75 -5.81 -7.98 1.33
C ARG A 75 -6.02 -9.31 2.02
N ARG A 76 -4.93 -10.07 2.18
CA ARG A 76 -4.88 -11.26 3.04
C ARG A 76 -4.38 -10.92 4.43
N ASP A 77 -4.74 -11.75 5.42
CA ASP A 77 -4.23 -11.66 6.79
C ASP A 77 -4.44 -10.26 7.42
N ALA A 78 -5.62 -9.67 7.19
CA ALA A 78 -5.91 -8.29 7.58
C ALA A 78 -5.93 -8.06 9.11
N ALA A 79 -5.99 -9.13 9.91
CA ALA A 79 -5.95 -9.04 11.36
C ALA A 79 -4.59 -8.56 11.88
N THR A 80 -3.48 -9.00 11.28
CA THR A 80 -2.11 -8.65 11.71
C THR A 80 -1.86 -7.15 11.64
N ALA A 81 -2.28 -6.51 10.54
CA ALA A 81 -2.15 -5.05 10.39
C ALA A 81 -2.91 -4.26 11.47
N ARG A 82 -4.09 -4.75 11.88
CA ARG A 82 -4.93 -4.07 12.88
C ARG A 82 -4.43 -4.24 14.31
N GLU A 83 -3.76 -5.35 14.59
CA GLU A 83 -3.17 -5.62 15.91
C GLU A 83 -1.91 -4.77 16.15
N HIS A 84 -1.09 -4.56 15.11
CA HIS A 84 0.21 -3.89 15.23
C HIS A 84 0.21 -2.39 14.95
N LEU A 85 -0.76 -1.88 14.19
CA LEU A 85 -1.00 -0.44 14.04
C LEU A 85 -2.23 -0.02 14.86
N PRO A 86 -2.12 0.07 16.21
CA PRO A 86 -3.22 0.55 17.02
C PRO A 86 -3.54 1.99 16.62
N ARG A 87 -4.83 2.35 16.67
CA ARG A 87 -5.28 3.73 16.47
C ARG A 87 -4.49 4.65 17.39
N VAL A 88 -3.69 5.53 16.81
CA VAL A 88 -2.92 6.53 17.57
C VAL A 88 -3.79 7.76 17.70
N LEU A 89 -3.78 8.40 18.87
CA LEU A 89 -4.39 9.71 19.02
C LEU A 89 -3.44 10.76 18.43
N THR A 90 -3.95 11.66 17.60
CA THR A 90 -3.19 12.85 17.18
C THR A 90 -2.87 13.72 18.41
N PRO A 91 -1.94 14.69 18.31
CA PRO A 91 -1.69 15.65 19.39
C PRO A 91 -2.95 16.41 19.86
N ASP A 92 -3.97 16.50 19.00
CA ASP A 92 -5.28 17.13 19.26
C ASP A 92 -6.29 16.15 19.91
N GLY A 93 -5.88 14.92 20.26
CA GLY A 93 -6.74 13.91 20.85
C GLY A 93 -7.71 13.25 19.87
N ARG A 94 -7.55 13.47 18.56
CA ARG A 94 -8.39 12.85 17.54
C ARG A 94 -7.89 11.42 17.27
N PRO A 95 -8.76 10.42 17.15
CA PRO A 95 -8.34 9.10 16.67
C PRO A 95 -7.82 9.22 15.24
N TYR A 96 -6.57 8.82 15.02
CA TYR A 96 -5.95 8.70 13.70
C TYR A 96 -5.77 7.22 13.37
N ASP A 97 -6.43 6.80 12.30
CA ASP A 97 -6.37 5.45 11.78
C ASP A 97 -5.72 5.49 10.40
N LEU A 98 -4.38 5.39 10.37
CA LEU A 98 -3.63 5.44 9.12
C LEU A 98 -4.09 4.37 8.12
N ILE A 99 -4.47 3.18 8.61
CA ILE A 99 -4.95 2.11 7.74
C ILE A 99 -6.26 2.55 7.06
N ALA A 100 -7.17 3.18 7.80
CA ALA A 100 -8.39 3.73 7.21
C ALA A 100 -8.10 4.83 6.18
N GLU A 101 -7.18 5.76 6.48
CA GLU A 101 -6.81 6.83 5.55
C GLU A 101 -6.18 6.29 4.25
N VAL A 102 -5.30 5.29 4.36
CA VAL A 102 -4.71 4.63 3.19
C VAL A 102 -5.78 3.92 2.36
N LEU A 103 -6.74 3.23 3.00
CA LEU A 103 -7.85 2.57 2.30
C LEU A 103 -8.74 3.58 1.57
N ASP A 104 -9.02 4.74 2.18
CA ASP A 104 -9.79 5.82 1.55
C ASP A 104 -9.06 6.41 0.33
N VAL A 105 -7.75 6.67 0.44
CA VAL A 105 -6.93 7.15 -0.68
C VAL A 105 -6.93 6.14 -1.83
N LEU A 106 -6.77 4.84 -1.55
CA LEU A 106 -6.84 3.78 -2.57
C LEU A 106 -8.20 3.78 -3.28
N ALA A 107 -9.29 3.86 -2.52
CA ALA A 107 -10.64 3.87 -3.07
C ALA A 107 -10.89 5.12 -3.95
N LYS A 108 -10.45 6.31 -3.51
CA LYS A 108 -10.52 7.55 -4.30
C LYS A 108 -9.69 7.47 -5.59
N GLY A 109 -8.59 6.72 -5.57
CA GLY A 109 -7.77 6.45 -6.76
C GLY A 109 -8.35 5.39 -7.70
N GLY A 110 -9.51 4.80 -7.41
CA GLY A 110 -10.15 3.77 -8.22
C GLY A 110 -9.66 2.34 -7.94
N MET A 111 -8.91 2.14 -6.85
CA MET A 111 -8.46 0.82 -6.39
C MET A 111 -9.40 0.32 -5.28
N GLN A 112 -10.23 -0.66 -5.62
CA GLN A 112 -11.16 -1.26 -4.66
C GLN A 112 -10.44 -2.27 -3.79
N VAL A 113 -10.46 -2.10 -2.46
CA VAL A 113 -9.79 -3.01 -1.53
C VAL A 113 -10.80 -4.02 -0.98
N THR A 114 -10.54 -5.30 -1.16
CA THR A 114 -11.37 -6.40 -0.66
C THR A 114 -10.59 -7.26 0.34
N LEU A 115 -11.29 -7.82 1.32
CA LEU A 115 -10.71 -8.79 2.26
C LEU A 115 -10.88 -10.21 1.71
N ALA A 116 -9.85 -11.04 1.85
CA ALA A 116 -9.91 -12.48 1.58
C ALA A 116 -10.39 -13.26 2.81
#